data_AF-A0A1D7YLN8-F1
#
_entry.id   AF-A0A1D7YLN8-F1
#
_cell.length_a   1.000
_cell.length_b   1.000
_cell.length_c   1.000
_cell.angle_alpha   90.00
_cell.angle_beta   90.00
_cell.angle_gamma   90.00
#
_symmetry.space_group_name_H-M   'P 1'
#
loop_
_entity.id
_entity.type
_entity.pdbx_description
1 polymer ?
#
loop_
_entity_poly.entity_id
_entity_poly.type
_entity_poly.pdbx_seq_one_letter_code
_entity_poly.pdbx_strand_id
1 'polypeptide(L)' 'MVYPALIASVSDHAHPARRANALGTYRFWRDLGYAAGALVAGVLADALGLNATVIAAAVLTAGSGLQAARWIGEYDAGR' A
#
# COMPACT_ATOMS: atom_id res chain seq x y z
N MET A 1 -3.04 4.82 -14.40
CA MET A 1 -3.88 3.83 -13.68
C MET A 1 -2.96 2.86 -12.96
N VAL A 2 -2.73 3.05 -11.65
CA VAL A 2 -1.77 2.24 -10.86
C VAL A 2 -2.34 0.86 -10.51
N TYR A 3 -3.63 0.78 -10.25
CA TYR A 3 -4.31 -0.44 -9.81
C TYR A 3 -4.19 -1.63 -10.78
N PRO A 4 -4.38 -1.47 -12.11
CA PRO A 4 -4.18 -2.58 -13.06
C PRO A 4 -2.75 -3.12 -13.05
N ALA A 5 -1.75 -2.22 -12.97
CA ALA A 5 -0.34 -2.60 -12.95
C ALA A 5 0.02 -3.39 -11.68
N LEU A 6 -0.50 -2.97 -10.52
CA LEU A 6 -0.25 -3.68 -9.25
C LEU A 6 -0.89 -5.07 -9.23
N ILE A 7 -2.13 -5.21 -9.70
CA ILE A 7 -2.79 -6.53 -9.79
C ILE A 7 -2.09 -7.46 -10.77
N ALA A 8 -1.63 -6.94 -11.91
CA ALA A 8 -0.85 -7.71 -12.87
C ALA A 8 0.43 -8.22 -12.21
N SER A 9 1.21 -7.33 -11.58
CA SER A 9 2.44 -7.69 -10.87
C SER A 9 2.23 -8.78 -9.80
N VAL A 10 1.19 -8.67 -8.97
CA VAL A 10 0.85 -9.71 -7.97
C VAL A 10 0.49 -11.05 -8.64
N SER A 11 -0.22 -11.01 -9.76
CA SER A 11 -0.62 -12.21 -10.49
C SER A 11 0.56 -12.90 -11.20
N ASP A 12 1.50 -12.11 -11.72
CA ASP A 12 2.69 -12.60 -12.41
C ASP A 12 3.62 -13.36 -11.46
N HIS A 13 3.71 -12.93 -10.19
CA HIS A 13 4.53 -13.57 -9.16
C HIS A 13 3.82 -14.71 -8.41
N ALA A 14 2.50 -14.87 -8.57
CA ALA A 14 1.74 -15.90 -7.89
C ALA A 14 1.59 -17.16 -8.75
N HIS A 15 1.97 -18.32 -8.20
CA HIS A 15 1.75 -19.63 -8.82
C HIS A 15 0.25 -19.81 -9.16
N PRO A 16 -0.12 -20.35 -10.35
CA PRO A 16 -1.51 -20.42 -10.81
C PRO A 16 -2.53 -20.92 -9.77
N ALA A 17 -2.20 -22.00 -9.07
CA ALA A 17 -3.04 -22.58 -8.01
C ALA A 17 -3.29 -21.68 -6.79
N ARG A 18 -2.46 -20.65 -6.54
CA ARG A 18 -2.56 -19.74 -5.38
C ARG A 18 -2.92 -18.30 -5.77
N ARG A 19 -3.09 -17.99 -7.06
CA ARG A 19 -3.41 -16.64 -7.55
C ARG A 19 -4.64 -16.04 -6.90
N ALA A 20 -5.71 -16.83 -6.75
CA ALA A 20 -6.94 -16.38 -6.10
C ALA A 20 -6.69 -15.90 -4.66
N ASN A 21 -5.90 -16.66 -3.89
CA ASN A 21 -5.55 -16.30 -2.51
C ASN A 21 -4.64 -15.06 -2.48
N ALA A 22 -3.62 -14.99 -3.33
CA ALA A 22 -2.72 -13.83 -3.39
C ALA A 22 -3.48 -12.54 -3.73
N LEU A 23 -4.38 -12.59 -4.72
CA LEU A 23 -5.25 -11.47 -5.08
C LEU A 23 -6.25 -11.13 -3.98
N GLY A 24 -6.77 -12.13 -3.28
CA GLY A 24 -7.63 -11.95 -2.10
C GLY A 24 -6.91 -11.18 -0.99
N THR A 25 -5.68 -11.58 -0.65
CA THR A 25 -4.85 -10.88 0.33
C THR A 25 -4.53 -9.45 -0.09
N TYR A 26 -4.16 -9.22 -1.36
CA TYR A 26 -3.91 -7.88 -1.87
C TYR A 26 -5.15 -6.98 -1.75
N ARG A 27 -6.33 -7.47 -2.17
CA ARG A 27 -7.58 -6.72 -2.07
C ARG A 27 -7.98 -6.46 -0.64
N PHE A 28 -7.84 -7.45 0.24
CA PHE A 28 -8.13 -7.30 1.66
C PHE A 28 -7.34 -6.15 2.28
N TRP A 29 -6.01 -6.12 2.09
CA TRP A 29 -5.18 -5.05 2.62
C TRP A 29 -5.48 -3.68 2.00
N ARG A 30 -5.76 -3.65 0.69
CA ARG A 30 -6.16 -2.42 0.01
C ARG A 30 -7.45 -1.85 0.61
N ASP A 31 -8.47 -2.68 0.77
CA ASP A 31 -9.79 -2.25 1.21
C ASP A 31 -9.80 -1.90 2.70
N LEU A 32 -9.06 -2.67 3.51
CA LEU A 32 -8.82 -2.36 4.91
C LEU A 32 -8.10 -1.02 5.07
N GLY A 33 -7.16 -0.71 4.20
CA GLY A 33 -6.45 0.57 4.19
C GLY A 33 -7.37 1.78 4.06
N TYR A 34 -8.45 1.69 3.28
CA TYR A 34 -9.45 2.77 3.20
C TYR A 34 -10.18 2.99 4.52
N ALA A 35 -10.65 1.90 5.14
CA ALA A 35 -11.39 1.98 6.40
C ALA A 35 -10.48 2.44 7.56
N ALA A 36 -9.34 1.78 7.73
CA ALA A 36 -8.38 2.11 8.77
C ALA A 36 -7.79 3.52 8.58
N GLY A 37 -7.47 3.89 7.34
CA GLY A 37 -6.98 5.23 7.00
C GLY A 37 -7.99 6.32 7.33
N ALA A 38 -9.27 6.12 7.01
CA ALA A 38 -10.33 7.08 7.35
C ALA A 38 -10.49 7.25 8.87
N LEU A 39 -10.46 6.15 9.63
CA LEU A 39 -10.55 6.20 11.09
C LEU A 39 -9.35 6.93 11.70
N VAL A 40 -8.13 6.59 11.29
CA VAL A 40 -6.91 7.23 11.78
C VAL A 40 -6.87 8.71 11.39
N ALA A 41 -7.25 9.04 10.16
CA ALA A 41 -7.29 10.42 9.69
C ALA A 41 -8.32 11.26 10.46
N GLY A 42 -9.50 10.69 10.78
CA GLY A 42 -10.50 11.34 11.62
C GLY A 42 -9.96 11.66 13.01
N VAL A 43 -9.39 10.67 13.69
CA VAL A 43 -8.79 10.86 15.03
C VAL A 43 -7.66 11.89 15.00
N LEU A 44 -6.78 11.85 14.00
CA LEU A 44 -5.71 12.84 13.86
C LEU A 44 -6.25 14.24 13.57
N ALA A 45 -7.29 14.35 12.74
CA ALA A 45 -7.89 15.64 12.42
C ALA A 45 -8.54 16.26 13.65
N ASP A 46 -9.22 15.47 14.47
CA ASP A 46 -9.85 15.91 15.71
C ASP A 46 -8.80 16.33 16.76
N ALA A 47 -7.68 15.60 16.86
CA ALA A 47 -6.66 15.84 17.89
C ALA A 47 -5.62 16.92 17.52
N LEU A 48 -5.19 16.97 16.25
CA LEU A 48 -4.05 17.76 15.77
C LEU A 48 -4.40 18.72 14.63
N GLY A 49 -5.63 18.67 14.12
CA GLY A 49 -6.10 19.48 13.01
C GLY A 49 -5.75 18.92 11.63
N LEU A 50 -6.44 19.43 10.61
CA LEU A 50 -6.37 18.91 9.23
C LEU A 50 -4.98 19.00 8.62
N ASN A 51 -4.22 20.07 8.89
CA ASN A 51 -2.87 20.24 8.35
C ASN A 51 -1.93 19.11 8.82
N ALA A 52 -1.97 18.77 10.11
CA ALA A 52 -1.16 17.70 10.66
C ALA A 52 -1.55 16.34 10.06
N THR A 53 -2.86 16.08 9.90
CA THR A 53 -3.37 14.86 9.28
C THR A 53 -2.90 14.71 7.83
N VAL A 54 -2.94 15.78 7.03
CA VAL A 54 -2.48 15.75 5.64
C VAL A 54 -0.98 15.50 5.57
N ILE A 55 -0.19 16.16 6.42
CA ILE A 55 1.26 15.94 6.49
C ILE A 55 1.56 14.49 6.90
N ALA A 56 0.83 13.95 7.88
CA ALA A 56 0.98 12.55 8.28
C ALA A 56 0.69 11.59 7.12
N ALA A 57 -0.40 11.79 6.38
CA ALA A 57 -0.72 10.98 5.20
C ALA A 57 0.36 11.10 4.11
N ALA A 58 0.89 12.30 3.88
CA ALA A 58 1.97 12.54 2.92
C ALA A 58 3.26 11.81 3.31
N VAL A 59 3.68 11.91 4.58
CA VAL A 59 4.87 11.24 5.11
C VAL A 59 4.72 9.71 5.02
N LEU A 60 3.56 9.18 5.40
CA LEU A 60 3.27 7.74 5.31
C LEU A 60 3.32 7.25 3.86
N THR A 61 2.74 8.01 2.92
CA THR A 61 2.72 7.67 1.50
C THR A 61 4.13 7.70 0.90
N ALA A 62 4.89 8.76 1.18
CA ALA A 62 6.27 8.90 0.73
C ALA A 62 7.18 7.81 1.30
N GLY A 63 7.05 7.53 2.61
CA GLY A 63 7.80 6.47 3.28
C GLY A 63 7.51 5.08 2.70
N SER A 64 6.24 4.78 2.41
CA SER A 64 5.85 3.54 1.73
C SER A 64 6.48 3.43 0.34
N GLY A 65 6.45 4.50 -0.46
CA GLY A 65 7.08 4.53 -1.78
C GLY A 65 8.59 4.31 -1.73
N LEU A 66 9.28 4.94 -0.77
CA LEU A 66 10.71 4.74 -0.56
C LEU A 66 11.05 3.31 -0.13
N GLN A 67 10.24 2.71 0.75
CA GLN A 67 10.44 1.32 1.16
C GLN A 67 10.25 0.35 -0.01
N ALA A 68 9.21 0.56 -0.84
CA ALA A 68 8.98 -0.24 -2.03
C ALA A 68 10.14 -0.10 -3.04
N ALA A 69 10.64 1.13 -3.26
CA ALA A 69 11.77 1.37 -4.13
C ALA A 69 13.05 0.65 -3.65
N ARG A 70 13.29 0.63 -2.33
CA ARG A 70 14.41 -0.13 -1.74
C ARG A 70 14.28 -1.62 -1.98
N TRP A 71 13.11 -2.20 -1.71
CA TRP A 71 12.88 -3.63 -1.94
C TRP A 71 13.06 -4.02 -3.41
N ILE A 72 12.50 -3.24 -4.34
CA ILE A 72 12.67 -3.50 -5.77
C ILE A 72 14.15 -3.43 -6.17
N GLY A 73 14.90 -2.45 -5.65
CA GLY A 73 16.34 -2.36 -5.88
C GLY A 73 17.14 -3.55 -5.34
N GLU A 74 16.78 -4.07 -4.17
CA GLU A 74 17.39 -5.29 -3.60
C GLU A 74 17.10 -6.53 -4.46
N TYR A 75 15.89 -6.66 -5.00
CA TYR A 75 15.53 -7.75 -5.91
C TYR A 75 16.33 -7.74 -7.23
N ASP A 76 16.68 -6.56 -7.73
CA ASP A 76 17.46 -6.43 -8.97
C ASP A 76 18.97 -6.59 -8.72
N ALA A 77 19.48 -6.26 -7.53
CA ALA A 77 20.90 -6.43 -7.18
C ALA A 77 21.29 -7.87 -6.83
N GLY A 78 20.30 -8.74 -6.55
CA GLY A 78 20.49 -10.17 -6.24
C GLY A 78 20.35 -11.12 -7.43
N ARG A 79 20.15 -10.62 -8.65
CA ARG A 79 20.22 -11.38 -9.91
C ARG A 79 21.54 -11.11 -10.62
#